data_AF-A0A563BDW9-F1
#
_entry.id   AF-A0A563BDW9-F1
#
_cell.length_a   1.000
_cell.length_b   1.000
_cell.length_c   1.000
_cell.angle_alpha   90.00
_cell.angle_beta   90.00
_cell.angle_gamma   90.00
#
_symmetry.space_group_name_H-M   'P 1'
#
loop_
_entity.id
_entity.type
_entity.pdbx_description
1 polymer ?
#
loop_
_entity_poly.entity_id
_entity_poly.type
_entity_poly.pdbx_seq_one_letter_code
_entity_poly.pdbx_strand_id
1 'polypeptide(L)'
;MCFETKNDKMEVIMVKKWVFRGGKMGRANFLGTKSYIYIYNSIVGLSFLILTFLTVSLFAPQVKTNAETQSNNQVIGPYTMSMATEETVAVEITPTATQKVYEKTSNVTAKNTCEAGARITMNMSSATTNALTRAAVDGDLLTKEIAATTTNALDDNSWGYSLNNAATYAAVPKAGVTPAVVYDASTAQVANLTIPVKFGVKANDQIPSGTYVNEVVYTMTPKAGCLGYGINWNLNGGVAKAGATYVTTKNWGETINLNELTPTKDGYTFAGWNDGTTTYTAGTVNVNPSNSKTVNLKAVWNLISYTGNFDYTGAEQRLKVPGTGYYKLEVWGAQGGGDDVVSGGGYTKTTGRGGFGAYSVGVAKLIEDSTIYIMVGGKGKLCNRAGACANSAGYNGGGLAFSDNQETSGGGGATHIATSTGLLAGLENNKSAVLIVGAGGGGGGEVSDTNNLYRGTGGDAGGVVGVGGFDDTPVGQWSWTIGRNGTFCGLGATQSSGGANGGGNQNLHGRANGYFGHGGESATAIQCCGNSGGGSGWYGGGASLRGHGGGGGGSSYIGATSLVSGAGVVKHMTCFECTTSSDNNTRTNSNSNVSETATADYAKKGNGYAKITYLGTSL
;
A
#
# COMPACT_ATOMS: atom_id res chain seq x y z
N MET A 1 48.90 -17.78 -39.15
CA MET A 1 47.69 -18.48 -39.65
C MET A 1 46.50 -17.79 -39.00
N CYS A 2 45.48 -17.45 -39.79
CA CYS A 2 44.60 -16.30 -39.62
C CYS A 2 43.56 -16.33 -38.47
N PHE A 3 43.16 -15.08 -38.17
CA PHE A 3 42.13 -14.46 -37.34
C PHE A 3 40.65 -14.95 -37.40
N GLU A 4 39.95 -14.62 -36.30
CA GLU A 4 38.59 -14.03 -36.12
C GLU A 4 37.25 -14.69 -36.52
N THR A 5 36.42 -14.86 -35.47
CA THR A 5 35.00 -14.47 -35.21
C THR A 5 33.89 -14.42 -36.28
N LYS A 6 32.71 -14.87 -35.78
CA LYS A 6 31.32 -14.31 -35.85
C LYS A 6 30.31 -14.87 -36.87
N ASN A 7 29.12 -15.15 -36.29
CA ASN A 7 27.73 -15.03 -36.77
C ASN A 7 27.40 -15.31 -38.25
N ASP A 8 26.33 -16.08 -38.49
CA ASP A 8 25.13 -15.52 -39.12
C ASP A 8 23.86 -16.40 -38.93
N LYS A 9 22.80 -15.72 -38.48
CA LYS A 9 21.40 -16.16 -38.50
C LYS A 9 20.80 -15.75 -39.85
N MET A 10 20.03 -16.64 -40.47
CA MET A 10 19.24 -16.33 -41.66
C MET A 10 18.15 -15.28 -41.36
N GLU A 11 18.24 -14.12 -42.02
CA GLU A 11 17.12 -13.18 -42.22
C GLU A 11 16.20 -13.69 -43.34
N VAL A 12 14.89 -13.71 -43.08
CA VAL A 12 13.86 -13.89 -44.10
C VAL A 12 13.41 -12.50 -44.56
N ILE A 13 13.91 -12.07 -45.71
CA ILE A 13 13.49 -10.85 -46.40
C ILE A 13 12.26 -11.17 -47.27
N MET A 14 11.09 -10.64 -46.92
CA MET A 14 9.93 -10.60 -47.81
C MET A 14 10.01 -9.36 -48.71
N VAL A 15 10.40 -9.56 -49.97
CA VAL A 15 10.27 -8.54 -51.04
C VAL A 15 8.88 -8.69 -51.68
N LYS A 16 7.97 -7.75 -51.41
CA LYS A 16 6.75 -7.58 -52.23
C LYS A 16 6.99 -6.47 -53.27
N LYS A 17 7.15 -6.91 -54.52
CA LYS A 17 7.25 -6.10 -55.73
C LYS A 17 5.84 -5.66 -56.16
N TRP A 18 5.56 -4.36 -56.21
CA TRP A 18 4.43 -3.80 -56.95
C TRP A 18 4.95 -2.78 -57.95
N VAL A 19 4.58 -2.97 -59.21
CA VAL A 19 4.91 -2.15 -60.37
C VAL A 19 3.78 -1.13 -60.54
N PHE A 20 4.09 0.16 -60.60
CA PHE A 20 3.25 1.14 -61.29
C PHE A 20 4.15 2.13 -62.05
N ARG A 21 3.92 2.22 -63.37
CA ARG A 21 4.51 3.20 -64.29
C ARG A 21 3.69 4.50 -64.26
N GLY A 22 4.40 5.62 -64.08
CA GLY A 22 4.29 6.83 -64.91
C GLY A 22 3.14 7.82 -64.65
N GLY A 23 3.48 9.04 -64.20
CA GLY A 23 2.64 10.24 -64.34
C GLY A 23 3.14 11.42 -63.52
N LYS A 24 3.53 12.51 -64.18
CA LYS A 24 4.24 13.70 -63.65
C LYS A 24 3.36 14.69 -62.87
N MET A 25 3.99 15.31 -61.86
CA MET A 25 3.96 16.71 -61.38
C MET A 25 2.64 17.50 -61.25
N GLY A 26 2.46 18.07 -60.05
CA GLY A 26 1.69 19.31 -59.84
C GLY A 26 1.48 19.65 -58.36
N ARG A 27 2.20 20.65 -57.84
CA ARG A 27 2.06 21.21 -56.48
C ARG A 27 0.67 21.85 -56.29
N ALA A 28 0.08 21.67 -55.10
CA ALA A 28 -0.75 22.70 -54.48
C ALA A 28 -0.81 22.50 -52.95
N ASN A 29 -0.42 23.54 -52.22
CA ASN A 29 -0.56 23.69 -50.77
C ASN A 29 -2.03 23.59 -50.36
N PHE A 30 -2.36 22.92 -49.26
CA PHE A 30 -3.60 23.21 -48.53
C PHE A 30 -3.39 23.18 -47.02
N LEU A 31 -3.92 24.23 -46.40
CA LEU A 31 -3.85 24.58 -45.00
C LEU A 31 -4.55 23.56 -44.11
N GLY A 32 -4.04 23.46 -42.88
CA GLY A 32 -4.68 22.70 -41.82
C GLY A 32 -5.95 23.38 -41.29
N THR A 33 -6.90 22.54 -40.92
CA THR A 33 -7.86 22.80 -39.84
C THR A 33 -8.26 21.46 -39.24
N LYS A 34 -7.94 21.28 -37.95
CA LYS A 34 -8.40 20.17 -37.12
C LYS A 34 -9.86 20.43 -36.73
N SER A 35 -10.75 19.52 -37.08
CA SER A 35 -12.10 19.44 -36.51
C SER A 35 -12.12 18.31 -35.50
N TYR A 36 -12.30 18.65 -34.22
CA TYR A 36 -12.53 17.70 -33.14
C TYR A 36 -13.99 17.24 -33.19
N ILE A 37 -14.21 15.95 -33.42
CA ILE A 37 -15.50 15.29 -33.15
C ILE A 37 -15.28 14.44 -31.90
N TYR A 38 -15.88 14.87 -30.80
CA TYR A 38 -16.05 14.06 -29.59
C TYR A 38 -17.13 13.01 -29.87
N ILE A 39 -16.74 11.75 -30.01
CA ILE A 39 -17.67 10.61 -29.91
C ILE A 39 -17.40 9.93 -28.57
N TYR A 40 -18.35 10.08 -27.66
CA TYR A 40 -18.49 9.21 -26.49
C TYR A 40 -18.75 7.78 -26.98
N ASN A 41 -17.84 6.85 -26.67
CA ASN A 41 -18.13 5.41 -26.73
C ASN A 41 -18.07 4.84 -25.32
N SER A 42 -19.21 4.95 -24.64
CA SER A 42 -19.61 4.02 -23.59
C SER A 42 -20.09 2.72 -24.24
N ILE A 43 -19.75 1.59 -23.59
CA ILE A 43 -20.22 0.23 -23.88
C ILE A 43 -19.47 -0.50 -25.02
N VAL A 44 -18.36 -1.15 -24.66
CA VAL A 44 -18.12 -2.57 -25.05
C VAL A 44 -17.45 -3.27 -23.86
N GLY A 45 -18.29 -3.65 -22.89
CA GLY A 45 -17.99 -4.76 -22.00
C GLY A 45 -18.28 -6.07 -22.73
N LEU A 46 -17.54 -7.12 -22.36
CA LEU A 46 -17.56 -8.47 -22.92
C LEU A 46 -17.00 -8.61 -24.34
N SER A 47 -15.69 -8.89 -24.44
CA SER A 47 -15.19 -10.14 -25.06
C SER A 47 -13.65 -10.09 -25.15
N PHE A 48 -12.97 -10.42 -24.05
CA PHE A 48 -11.50 -10.57 -24.04
C PHE A 48 -11.06 -11.87 -23.33
N LEU A 49 -11.94 -12.88 -23.24
CA LEU A 49 -11.65 -14.11 -22.48
C LEU A 49 -11.20 -15.31 -23.34
N ILE A 50 -11.00 -15.20 -24.66
CA ILE A 50 -10.77 -16.40 -25.49
C ILE A 50 -9.52 -16.33 -26.40
N LEU A 51 -8.81 -15.20 -26.46
CA LEU A 51 -7.74 -15.00 -27.46
C LEU A 51 -6.29 -15.02 -26.93
N THR A 52 -5.98 -15.84 -25.91
CA THR A 52 -4.59 -16.05 -25.45
C THR A 52 -4.12 -17.50 -25.41
N PHE A 53 -4.96 -18.48 -25.76
CA PHE A 53 -4.58 -19.90 -25.72
C PHE A 53 -4.20 -20.53 -27.08
N LEU A 54 -4.18 -19.77 -28.17
CA LEU A 54 -4.02 -20.33 -29.52
C LEU A 54 -2.59 -20.79 -29.90
N THR A 55 -1.60 -20.73 -29.00
CA THR A 55 -0.24 -21.23 -29.25
C THR A 55 0.18 -22.44 -28.39
N VAL A 56 -0.72 -22.99 -27.55
CA VAL A 56 -0.34 -24.03 -26.55
C VAL A 56 -0.46 -25.47 -27.07
N SER A 57 -0.69 -25.71 -28.36
CA SER A 57 -0.97 -27.08 -28.85
C SER A 57 0.26 -27.97 -29.09
N LEU A 58 1.49 -27.45 -29.02
CA LEU A 58 2.66 -28.24 -29.47
C LEU A 58 3.36 -29.07 -28.37
N PHE A 59 3.10 -28.84 -27.07
CA PHE A 59 3.83 -29.53 -25.99
C PHE A 59 3.01 -29.78 -24.71
N ALA A 60 1.69 -29.91 -24.79
CA ALA A 60 0.93 -30.36 -23.62
C ALA A 60 1.40 -31.78 -23.21
N PRO A 61 1.68 -32.05 -21.93
CA PRO A 61 2.10 -33.37 -21.48
C PRO A 61 1.01 -34.39 -21.81
N GLN A 62 1.40 -35.49 -22.47
CA GLN A 62 0.50 -36.57 -22.89
C GLN A 62 0.84 -37.85 -22.13
N VAL A 63 -0.19 -38.57 -21.70
CA VAL A 63 -0.04 -39.92 -21.14
C VAL A 63 -0.56 -40.91 -22.16
N LYS A 64 0.32 -41.76 -22.70
CA LYS A 64 -0.05 -42.78 -23.69
C LYS A 64 0.00 -44.16 -23.06
N THR A 65 -0.92 -45.03 -23.47
CA THR A 65 -0.79 -46.47 -23.22
C THR A 65 -1.35 -47.27 -24.39
N ASN A 66 -0.80 -48.47 -24.54
CA ASN A 66 -1.19 -49.54 -25.45
C ASN A 66 -1.32 -50.84 -24.64
N ALA A 67 -1.83 -51.89 -25.27
CA ALA A 67 -2.25 -53.13 -24.63
C ALA A 67 -1.31 -53.64 -23.52
N GLU A 68 -1.90 -54.08 -22.40
CA GLU A 68 -1.21 -54.64 -21.22
C GLU A 68 -0.15 -53.71 -20.58
N THR A 69 -0.12 -52.43 -20.98
CA THR A 69 0.84 -51.45 -20.47
C THR A 69 0.16 -50.50 -19.48
N GLN A 70 0.79 -50.28 -18.33
CA GLN A 70 0.41 -49.23 -17.39
C GLN A 70 1.34 -48.05 -17.58
N SER A 71 0.78 -46.85 -17.77
CA SER A 71 1.59 -45.64 -17.69
C SER A 71 1.96 -45.36 -16.23
N ASN A 72 3.23 -45.06 -15.95
CA ASN A 72 3.63 -44.54 -14.65
C ASN A 72 2.82 -43.28 -14.28
N ASN A 73 2.62 -43.03 -12.98
CA ASN A 73 1.95 -41.81 -12.50
C ASN A 73 2.71 -40.56 -12.97
N GLN A 74 2.23 -39.93 -14.03
CA GLN A 74 2.79 -38.70 -14.58
C GLN A 74 2.40 -37.53 -13.68
N VAL A 75 3.38 -36.70 -13.31
CA VAL A 75 3.19 -35.53 -12.46
C VAL A 75 3.11 -34.29 -13.34
N ILE A 76 2.04 -33.51 -13.19
CA ILE A 76 1.79 -32.27 -13.93
C ILE A 76 1.47 -31.18 -12.91
N GLY A 77 2.50 -30.42 -12.52
CA GLY A 77 2.39 -29.48 -11.40
C GLY A 77 1.98 -30.20 -10.11
N PRO A 78 0.83 -29.86 -9.49
CA PRO A 78 0.32 -30.55 -8.30
C PRO A 78 -0.52 -31.80 -8.63
N TYR A 79 -0.77 -32.09 -9.91
CA TYR A 79 -1.66 -33.16 -10.34
C TYR A 79 -0.91 -34.44 -10.68
N THR A 80 -1.59 -35.57 -10.51
CA THR A 80 -1.13 -36.88 -10.98
C THR A 80 -2.13 -37.47 -11.96
N MET A 81 -1.61 -38.05 -13.04
CA MET A 81 -2.41 -38.70 -14.06
C MET A 81 -1.81 -40.06 -14.44
N SER A 82 -2.67 -41.06 -14.61
CA SER A 82 -2.27 -42.39 -15.08
C SER A 82 -3.40 -43.06 -15.87
N MET A 83 -3.00 -43.97 -16.75
CA MET A 83 -3.87 -44.75 -17.61
C MET A 83 -3.31 -46.17 -17.77
N ALA A 84 -4.20 -47.15 -17.80
CA ALA A 84 -3.89 -48.54 -18.04
C ALA A 84 -4.96 -49.17 -18.92
N THR A 85 -4.60 -50.17 -19.70
CA THR A 85 -5.52 -50.96 -20.54
C THR A 85 -5.38 -52.43 -20.19
N GLU A 86 -6.50 -53.14 -20.07
CA GLU A 86 -6.50 -54.52 -19.61
C GLU A 86 -5.86 -55.50 -20.62
N GLU A 87 -6.16 -55.39 -21.93
CA GLU A 87 -5.75 -56.38 -22.93
C GLU A 87 -5.64 -55.77 -24.35
N THR A 88 -4.99 -56.49 -25.28
CA THR A 88 -5.03 -56.21 -26.72
C THR A 88 -6.46 -56.36 -27.27
N VAL A 89 -6.79 -55.63 -28.34
CA VAL A 89 -8.07 -55.85 -29.04
C VAL A 89 -7.98 -57.16 -29.80
N ALA A 90 -8.63 -58.19 -29.28
CA ALA A 90 -8.69 -59.54 -29.83
C ALA A 90 -10.14 -60.02 -29.90
N VAL A 91 -10.69 -60.13 -31.11
CA VAL A 91 -12.06 -60.60 -31.34
C VAL A 91 -12.02 -62.00 -31.93
N GLU A 92 -12.55 -62.97 -31.20
CA GLU A 92 -12.65 -64.36 -31.66
C GLU A 92 -13.91 -64.55 -32.52
N ILE A 93 -13.72 -65.10 -33.72
CA ILE A 93 -14.79 -65.32 -34.70
C ILE A 93 -14.95 -66.82 -34.94
N THR A 94 -16.18 -67.31 -34.71
CA THR A 94 -16.63 -68.65 -35.09
C THR A 94 -17.70 -68.51 -36.18
N PRO A 95 -17.36 -68.62 -37.47
CA PRO A 95 -18.21 -68.20 -38.57
C PRO A 95 -19.57 -68.92 -38.62
N THR A 96 -20.60 -68.19 -39.04
CA THR A 96 -21.97 -68.69 -39.19
C THR A 96 -22.50 -68.40 -40.59
N ALA A 97 -23.44 -69.21 -41.09
CA ALA A 97 -24.01 -69.02 -42.44
C ALA A 97 -24.71 -67.64 -42.62
N THR A 98 -25.19 -67.05 -41.53
CA THR A 98 -25.78 -65.70 -41.51
C THR A 98 -24.85 -64.71 -40.80
N GLN A 99 -24.99 -63.44 -41.12
CA GLN A 99 -24.27 -62.36 -40.43
C GLN A 99 -24.53 -62.41 -38.91
N LYS A 100 -23.45 -62.36 -38.13
CA LYS A 100 -23.49 -62.33 -36.67
C LYS A 100 -22.48 -61.31 -36.15
N VAL A 101 -22.82 -60.62 -35.06
CA VAL A 101 -21.91 -59.70 -34.38
C VAL A 101 -21.15 -60.45 -33.28
N TYR A 102 -19.82 -60.38 -33.34
CA TYR A 102 -18.88 -60.86 -32.33
C TYR A 102 -18.34 -59.64 -31.59
N GLU A 103 -18.25 -59.71 -30.26
CA GLU A 103 -17.96 -58.54 -29.44
C GLU A 103 -16.87 -58.84 -28.41
N LYS A 104 -15.98 -57.87 -28.19
CA LYS A 104 -14.98 -57.87 -27.12
C LYS A 104 -15.01 -56.51 -26.43
N THR A 105 -15.08 -56.49 -25.10
CA THR A 105 -14.91 -55.26 -24.32
C THR A 105 -13.46 -55.16 -23.86
N SER A 106 -12.84 -54.00 -24.10
CA SER A 106 -11.54 -53.61 -23.53
C SER A 106 -11.78 -52.46 -22.56
N ASN A 107 -11.29 -52.59 -21.34
CA ASN A 107 -11.43 -51.54 -20.33
C ASN A 107 -10.19 -50.66 -20.28
N VAL A 108 -10.41 -49.35 -20.36
CA VAL A 108 -9.39 -48.34 -20.07
C VAL A 108 -9.60 -47.89 -18.63
N THR A 109 -8.63 -48.15 -17.77
CA THR A 109 -8.62 -47.60 -16.41
C THR A 109 -7.84 -46.30 -16.40
N ALA A 110 -8.47 -45.20 -15.99
CA ALA A 110 -7.84 -43.89 -15.93
C ALA A 110 -8.01 -43.24 -14.55
N LYS A 111 -6.98 -42.48 -14.15
CA LYS A 111 -6.98 -41.65 -12.95
C LYS A 111 -6.41 -40.28 -13.29
N ASN A 112 -7.06 -39.22 -12.80
CA ASN A 112 -6.64 -37.84 -12.98
C ASN A 112 -7.06 -36.99 -11.77
N THR A 113 -6.10 -36.41 -11.05
CA THR A 113 -6.43 -35.55 -9.89
C THR A 113 -6.72 -34.09 -10.23
N CYS A 114 -6.64 -33.68 -11.49
CA CYS A 114 -6.93 -32.31 -11.92
C CYS A 114 -8.44 -32.03 -12.00
N GLU A 115 -8.87 -30.96 -11.32
CA GLU A 115 -10.26 -30.51 -11.28
C GLU A 115 -10.83 -30.07 -12.63
N ALA A 116 -9.99 -29.56 -13.54
CA ALA A 116 -10.46 -29.21 -14.88
C ALA A 116 -10.71 -30.45 -15.76
N GLY A 117 -10.27 -31.64 -15.33
CA GLY A 117 -10.45 -32.90 -16.03
C GLY A 117 -9.39 -33.19 -17.11
N ALA A 118 -9.63 -34.24 -17.88
CA ALA A 118 -8.76 -34.68 -18.97
C ALA A 118 -9.61 -35.30 -20.09
N ARG A 119 -9.05 -35.32 -21.30
CA ARG A 119 -9.63 -35.97 -22.46
C ARG A 119 -8.82 -37.22 -22.81
N ILE A 120 -9.50 -38.34 -23.02
CA ILE A 120 -8.92 -39.59 -23.52
C ILE A 120 -9.40 -39.79 -24.94
N THR A 121 -8.45 -39.97 -25.85
CA THR A 121 -8.70 -40.29 -27.24
C THR A 121 -8.07 -41.61 -27.63
N MET A 122 -8.55 -42.22 -28.70
CA MET A 122 -7.96 -43.43 -29.26
C MET A 122 -7.77 -43.36 -30.77
N ASN A 123 -6.77 -44.09 -31.26
CA ASN A 123 -6.52 -44.38 -32.66
C ASN A 123 -5.74 -45.71 -32.77
N MET A 124 -5.55 -46.19 -33.99
CA MET A 124 -4.66 -47.31 -34.26
C MET A 124 -3.21 -46.90 -34.07
N SER A 125 -2.33 -47.85 -33.76
CA SER A 125 -0.88 -47.61 -33.78
C SER A 125 -0.35 -47.38 -35.21
N SER A 126 -1.03 -47.95 -36.22
CA SER A 126 -0.65 -47.83 -37.63
C SER A 126 -1.32 -46.65 -38.36
N ALA A 127 -0.54 -45.95 -39.19
CA ALA A 127 -1.04 -44.90 -40.08
C ALA A 127 -1.58 -45.44 -41.41
N THR A 128 -1.22 -46.66 -41.80
CA THR A 128 -1.53 -47.22 -43.12
C THR A 128 -2.87 -47.97 -43.12
N THR A 129 -3.20 -48.66 -42.03
CA THR A 129 -4.41 -49.49 -41.92
C THR A 129 -5.09 -49.36 -40.55
N ASN A 130 -6.40 -49.51 -40.57
CA ASN A 130 -7.27 -49.72 -39.41
C ASN A 130 -8.13 -50.98 -39.59
N ALA A 131 -7.64 -51.97 -40.34
CA ALA A 131 -8.29 -53.27 -40.45
C ALA A 131 -7.88 -54.18 -39.28
N LEU A 132 -8.75 -55.07 -38.81
CA LEU A 132 -8.29 -56.17 -37.97
C LEU A 132 -7.63 -57.23 -38.84
N THR A 133 -6.51 -57.78 -38.37
CA THR A 133 -5.82 -58.86 -39.06
C THR A 133 -5.99 -60.15 -38.25
N ARG A 134 -6.29 -61.25 -38.93
CA ARG A 134 -6.31 -62.57 -38.29
C ARG A 134 -4.93 -62.87 -37.70
N ALA A 135 -4.88 -63.18 -36.41
CA ALA A 135 -3.67 -63.66 -35.74
C ALA A 135 -3.16 -64.92 -36.45
N ALA A 136 -1.84 -65.02 -36.63
CA ALA A 136 -1.24 -66.16 -37.31
C ALA A 136 -1.56 -67.46 -36.56
N VAL A 137 -1.97 -68.48 -37.31
CA VAL A 137 -2.12 -69.86 -36.82
C VAL A 137 -1.07 -70.70 -37.52
N ASP A 138 -0.26 -71.44 -36.76
CA ASP A 138 0.86 -72.21 -37.30
C ASP A 138 0.39 -73.17 -38.41
N GLY A 139 0.97 -73.02 -39.60
CA GLY A 139 0.69 -73.88 -40.77
C GLY A 139 -0.51 -73.47 -41.63
N ASP A 140 -1.21 -72.37 -41.32
CA ASP A 140 -2.33 -71.86 -42.10
C ASP A 140 -1.94 -70.63 -42.95
N LEU A 141 -2.28 -70.63 -44.25
CA LEU A 141 -2.05 -69.53 -45.19
C LEU A 141 -3.21 -68.52 -45.24
N LEU A 142 -4.28 -68.76 -44.49
CA LEU A 142 -5.47 -67.91 -44.45
C LEU A 142 -5.19 -66.62 -43.67
N THR A 143 -4.80 -65.58 -44.41
CA THR A 143 -4.80 -64.20 -43.94
C THR A 143 -6.03 -63.48 -44.48
N LYS A 144 -6.82 -62.89 -43.58
CA LYS A 144 -7.93 -62.03 -43.95
C LYS A 144 -7.88 -60.76 -43.12
N GLU A 145 -8.09 -59.64 -43.79
CA GLU A 145 -8.29 -58.33 -43.17
C GLU A 145 -9.78 -58.04 -43.08
N ILE A 146 -10.23 -57.56 -41.93
CA ILE A 146 -11.59 -57.06 -41.72
C ILE A 146 -11.50 -55.54 -41.71
N ALA A 147 -12.07 -54.88 -42.72
CA ALA A 147 -12.04 -53.43 -42.83
C ALA A 147 -12.90 -52.78 -41.74
N ALA A 148 -12.49 -51.58 -41.28
CA ALA A 148 -13.35 -50.79 -40.41
C ALA A 148 -14.65 -50.40 -41.13
N THR A 149 -15.76 -50.35 -40.41
CA THR A 149 -17.04 -49.89 -40.96
C THR A 149 -16.93 -48.47 -41.52
N THR A 150 -17.76 -48.16 -42.51
CA THR A 150 -17.87 -46.83 -43.12
C THR A 150 -19.13 -46.09 -42.70
N THR A 151 -20.02 -46.75 -41.95
CA THR A 151 -21.30 -46.22 -41.50
C THR A 151 -21.36 -46.15 -39.96
N ASN A 152 -22.47 -45.65 -39.40
CA ASN A 152 -22.68 -45.61 -37.94
C ASN A 152 -23.25 -46.94 -37.38
N ALA A 153 -23.03 -48.04 -38.08
CA ALA A 153 -23.40 -49.39 -37.71
C ALA A 153 -22.40 -50.35 -38.36
N LEU A 154 -22.31 -51.60 -37.89
CA LEU A 154 -21.43 -52.57 -38.55
C LEU A 154 -22.01 -52.95 -39.92
N ASP A 155 -21.29 -52.57 -40.98
CA ASP A 155 -21.48 -53.10 -42.32
C ASP A 155 -21.16 -54.60 -42.33
N ASP A 156 -21.70 -55.34 -43.29
CA ASP A 156 -21.38 -56.76 -43.47
C ASP A 156 -19.87 -56.97 -43.65
N ASN A 157 -19.28 -57.89 -42.89
CA ASN A 157 -17.84 -58.18 -42.88
C ASN A 157 -16.96 -56.98 -42.49
N SER A 158 -17.43 -56.14 -41.57
CA SER A 158 -16.68 -54.99 -41.04
C SER A 158 -16.53 -55.03 -39.53
N TRP A 159 -15.64 -54.19 -39.00
CA TRP A 159 -15.47 -54.00 -37.57
C TRP A 159 -15.54 -52.52 -37.17
N GLY A 160 -15.80 -52.28 -35.89
CA GLY A 160 -15.84 -50.94 -35.34
C GLY A 160 -15.83 -50.97 -33.82
N TYR A 161 -15.96 -49.79 -33.22
CA TYR A 161 -16.06 -49.62 -31.78
C TYR A 161 -17.39 -48.98 -31.39
N SER A 162 -17.81 -49.23 -30.16
CA SER A 162 -18.93 -48.59 -29.48
C SER A 162 -18.49 -48.17 -28.08
N LEU A 163 -19.04 -47.05 -27.61
CA LEU A 163 -18.83 -46.51 -26.27
C LEU A 163 -20.15 -46.60 -25.48
N ASN A 164 -20.06 -46.73 -24.15
CA ASN A 164 -21.22 -46.68 -23.24
C ASN A 164 -22.33 -47.69 -23.55
N ASN A 165 -21.99 -48.87 -24.08
CA ASN A 165 -22.96 -49.87 -24.52
C ASN A 165 -23.99 -49.34 -25.55
N ALA A 166 -23.64 -48.33 -26.33
CA ALA A 166 -24.49 -47.84 -27.42
C ALA A 166 -24.66 -48.93 -28.50
N ALA A 167 -25.84 -48.96 -29.13
CA ALA A 167 -26.15 -49.90 -30.22
C ALA A 167 -25.48 -49.53 -31.57
N THR A 168 -24.72 -48.44 -31.64
CA THR A 168 -24.06 -47.92 -32.84
C THR A 168 -22.57 -48.20 -32.81
N TYR A 169 -22.00 -48.54 -33.97
CA TYR A 169 -20.56 -48.76 -34.13
C TYR A 169 -19.96 -47.71 -35.06
N ALA A 170 -18.78 -47.21 -34.72
CA ALA A 170 -18.01 -46.28 -35.52
C ALA A 170 -16.67 -46.88 -35.94
N ALA A 171 -16.08 -46.35 -37.01
CA ALA A 171 -14.76 -46.75 -37.48
C ALA A 171 -13.66 -46.33 -36.49
N VAL A 172 -12.74 -47.23 -36.14
CA VAL A 172 -11.56 -46.84 -35.34
C VAL A 172 -10.58 -46.05 -36.22
N PRO A 173 -10.18 -44.81 -35.86
CA PRO A 173 -9.32 -43.97 -36.72
C PRO A 173 -7.89 -44.50 -36.85
N LYS A 174 -7.28 -44.38 -38.03
CA LYS A 174 -5.84 -44.63 -38.26
C LYS A 174 -4.96 -43.62 -37.51
N ALA A 175 -3.71 -43.97 -37.23
CA ALA A 175 -2.73 -42.99 -36.74
C ALA A 175 -2.58 -41.83 -37.73
N GLY A 176 -2.48 -40.59 -37.23
CA GLY A 176 -2.38 -39.39 -38.05
C GLY A 176 -3.71 -38.81 -38.54
N VAL A 177 -4.83 -39.53 -38.37
CA VAL A 177 -6.19 -39.00 -38.56
C VAL A 177 -6.73 -38.51 -37.20
N THR A 178 -7.74 -37.61 -37.22
CA THR A 178 -8.42 -37.14 -36.02
C THR A 178 -8.82 -38.31 -35.11
N PRO A 179 -8.26 -38.42 -33.90
CA PRO A 179 -8.55 -39.52 -32.97
C PRO A 179 -10.01 -39.51 -32.50
N ALA A 180 -10.52 -40.69 -32.16
CA ALA A 180 -11.85 -40.84 -31.57
C ALA A 180 -11.81 -40.41 -30.10
N VAL A 181 -12.79 -39.61 -29.66
CA VAL A 181 -12.92 -39.21 -28.25
C VAL A 181 -13.61 -40.35 -27.49
N VAL A 182 -12.88 -40.96 -26.55
CA VAL A 182 -13.36 -42.07 -25.72
C VAL A 182 -13.97 -41.56 -24.43
N TYR A 183 -13.37 -40.52 -23.86
CA TYR A 183 -13.80 -39.91 -22.62
C TYR A 183 -13.39 -38.44 -22.56
N ASP A 184 -14.27 -37.57 -22.05
CA ASP A 184 -14.02 -36.14 -21.91
C ASP A 184 -14.55 -35.65 -20.56
N ALA A 185 -13.72 -35.79 -19.52
CA ALA A 185 -14.09 -35.38 -18.17
C ALA A 185 -13.97 -33.86 -18.00
N SER A 186 -14.96 -33.24 -17.37
CA SER A 186 -14.91 -31.85 -16.89
C SER A 186 -14.54 -31.72 -15.41
N THR A 187 -14.26 -32.84 -14.73
CA THR A 187 -13.96 -32.91 -13.29
C THR A 187 -12.82 -33.89 -13.01
N ALA A 188 -12.24 -33.81 -11.81
CA ALA A 188 -11.23 -34.75 -11.34
C ALA A 188 -11.80 -36.18 -11.21
N GLN A 189 -10.95 -37.17 -11.49
CA GLN A 189 -11.17 -38.61 -11.32
C GLN A 189 -10.11 -39.14 -10.36
N VAL A 190 -10.35 -38.96 -9.06
CA VAL A 190 -9.38 -39.31 -8.00
C VAL A 190 -9.35 -40.80 -7.67
N ALA A 191 -10.42 -41.52 -7.99
CA ALA A 191 -10.49 -42.98 -8.01
C ALA A 191 -10.21 -43.50 -9.42
N ASN A 192 -9.87 -44.79 -9.52
CA ASN A 192 -9.75 -45.45 -10.81
C ASN A 192 -11.13 -45.48 -11.49
N LEU A 193 -11.21 -44.85 -12.66
CA LEU A 193 -12.38 -44.90 -13.51
C LEU A 193 -12.15 -45.94 -14.60
N THR A 194 -13.04 -46.92 -14.69
CA THR A 194 -13.03 -47.92 -15.76
C THR A 194 -13.96 -47.47 -16.88
N ILE A 195 -13.40 -47.29 -18.08
CA ILE A 195 -14.11 -46.87 -19.29
C ILE A 195 -14.18 -48.07 -20.25
N PRO A 196 -15.35 -48.70 -20.40
CA PRO A 196 -15.50 -49.83 -21.32
C PRO A 196 -15.57 -49.36 -22.78
N VAL A 197 -14.67 -49.88 -23.60
CA VAL A 197 -14.67 -49.70 -25.07
C VAL A 197 -15.01 -51.04 -25.70
N LYS A 198 -16.14 -51.10 -26.40
CA LYS A 198 -16.64 -52.33 -27.01
C LYS A 198 -16.21 -52.38 -28.46
N PHE A 199 -15.51 -53.42 -28.86
CA PHE A 199 -15.17 -53.69 -30.26
C PHE A 199 -16.13 -54.75 -30.81
N GLY A 200 -16.71 -54.49 -31.96
CA GLY A 200 -17.65 -55.39 -32.62
C GLY A 200 -17.18 -55.72 -34.02
N VAL A 201 -17.39 -56.97 -34.42
CA VAL A 201 -17.14 -57.47 -35.77
C VAL A 201 -18.41 -58.12 -36.28
N LYS A 202 -18.95 -57.67 -37.41
CA LYS A 202 -20.08 -58.32 -38.07
C LYS A 202 -19.54 -59.21 -39.18
N ALA A 203 -19.68 -60.52 -39.02
CA ALA A 203 -19.10 -61.50 -39.94
C ALA A 203 -20.04 -62.69 -40.17
N ASN A 204 -19.90 -63.31 -41.33
CA ASN A 204 -20.48 -64.61 -41.69
C ASN A 204 -19.38 -65.62 -42.09
N ASP A 205 -19.78 -66.73 -42.69
CA ASP A 205 -18.93 -67.81 -43.21
C ASP A 205 -17.91 -67.41 -44.29
N GLN A 206 -17.97 -66.18 -44.81
CA GLN A 206 -16.94 -65.64 -45.69
C GLN A 206 -15.65 -65.28 -44.96
N ILE A 207 -15.70 -65.05 -43.65
CA ILE A 207 -14.57 -64.66 -42.80
C ILE A 207 -14.03 -65.94 -42.14
N PRO A 208 -12.74 -66.31 -42.32
CA PRO A 208 -12.16 -67.48 -41.65
C PRO A 208 -12.28 -67.39 -40.12
N SER A 209 -12.46 -68.54 -39.47
CA SER A 209 -12.44 -68.63 -38.01
C SER A 209 -11.08 -68.24 -37.44
N GLY A 210 -11.08 -67.65 -36.25
CA GLY A 210 -9.86 -67.30 -35.53
C GLY A 210 -9.96 -65.99 -34.77
N THR A 211 -8.85 -65.61 -34.14
CA THR A 211 -8.73 -64.37 -33.38
C THR A 211 -8.24 -63.26 -34.30
N TYR A 212 -9.00 -62.16 -34.38
CA TYR A 212 -8.65 -60.99 -35.17
C TYR A 212 -8.14 -59.90 -34.23
N VAL A 213 -6.92 -59.43 -34.49
CA VAL A 213 -6.18 -58.52 -33.60
C VAL A 213 -5.80 -57.22 -34.28
N ASN A 214 -5.72 -56.16 -33.48
CA ASN A 214 -4.98 -54.95 -33.82
C ASN A 214 -4.62 -54.16 -32.52
N GLU A 215 -3.69 -53.23 -32.62
CA GLU A 215 -3.20 -52.42 -31.52
C GLU A 215 -3.83 -51.03 -31.53
N VAL A 216 -4.56 -50.73 -30.46
CA VAL A 216 -5.18 -49.42 -30.21
C VAL A 216 -4.34 -48.65 -29.20
N VAL A 217 -4.01 -47.41 -29.52
CA VAL A 217 -3.29 -46.49 -28.65
C VAL A 217 -4.28 -45.52 -28.03
N TYR A 218 -4.32 -45.49 -26.70
CA TYR A 218 -5.06 -44.50 -25.94
C TYR A 218 -4.13 -43.37 -25.53
N THR A 219 -4.59 -42.12 -25.68
CA THR A 219 -3.86 -40.91 -25.29
C THR A 219 -4.73 -40.08 -24.37
N MET A 220 -4.27 -39.85 -23.14
CA MET A 220 -4.87 -38.91 -22.20
C MET A 220 -4.14 -37.57 -22.29
N THR A 221 -4.91 -36.50 -22.47
CA THR A 221 -4.45 -35.11 -22.52
C THR A 221 -5.14 -34.29 -21.42
N PRO A 222 -4.39 -33.63 -20.53
CA PRO A 222 -4.94 -32.70 -19.54
C PRO A 222 -5.72 -31.56 -20.21
N LYS A 223 -6.78 -31.09 -19.56
CA LYS A 223 -7.44 -29.85 -20.01
C LYS A 223 -6.59 -28.62 -19.68
N ALA A 224 -6.84 -27.51 -20.39
CA ALA A 224 -6.05 -26.28 -20.28
C ALA A 224 -5.91 -25.76 -18.83
N GLY A 225 -6.97 -25.89 -18.01
CA GLY A 225 -6.94 -25.52 -16.58
C GLY A 225 -5.98 -26.34 -15.71
N CYS A 226 -5.42 -27.44 -16.22
CA CYS A 226 -4.44 -28.27 -15.52
C CYS A 226 -2.99 -27.86 -15.81
N LEU A 227 -2.74 -27.02 -16.81
CA LEU A 227 -1.40 -26.82 -17.37
C LEU A 227 -0.59 -25.72 -16.67
N GLY A 228 -1.24 -24.91 -15.83
CA GLY A 228 -0.58 -23.78 -15.19
C GLY A 228 -1.26 -23.28 -13.92
N TYR A 229 -0.76 -22.15 -13.44
CA TYR A 229 -1.17 -21.48 -12.22
C TYR A 229 -1.47 -20.00 -12.48
N GLY A 230 -2.27 -19.41 -11.59
CA GLY A 230 -2.56 -17.98 -11.57
C GLY A 230 -1.52 -17.17 -10.79
N ILE A 231 -1.29 -15.93 -11.20
CA ILE A 231 -0.38 -14.99 -10.53
C ILE A 231 -1.14 -13.70 -10.25
N ASN A 232 -1.15 -13.30 -8.98
CA ASN A 232 -1.71 -12.04 -8.53
C ASN A 232 -0.59 -11.09 -8.15
N TRP A 233 -0.52 -9.93 -8.81
CA TRP A 233 0.48 -8.90 -8.51
C TRP A 233 -0.14 -7.79 -7.66
N ASN A 234 0.46 -7.53 -6.51
CA ASN A 234 0.09 -6.43 -5.63
C ASN A 234 1.25 -5.43 -5.55
N LEU A 235 1.08 -4.26 -6.17
CA LEU A 235 2.10 -3.20 -6.21
C LEU A 235 2.32 -2.52 -4.86
N ASN A 236 1.48 -2.79 -3.85
CA ASN A 236 1.62 -2.30 -2.48
C ASN A 236 1.79 -0.76 -2.40
N GLY A 237 0.92 -0.06 -3.13
CA GLY A 237 0.92 1.40 -3.26
C GLY A 237 1.94 1.97 -4.25
N GLY A 238 2.67 1.12 -4.99
CA GLY A 238 3.52 1.55 -6.10
C GLY A 238 2.80 1.65 -7.44
N VAL A 239 3.52 2.16 -8.44
CA VAL A 239 3.12 2.33 -9.82
C VAL A 239 3.88 1.34 -10.69
N ALA A 240 3.15 0.66 -11.58
CA ALA A 240 3.71 -0.30 -12.53
C ALA A 240 4.79 0.35 -13.42
N LYS A 241 5.81 -0.43 -13.80
CA LYS A 241 6.82 0.03 -14.76
C LYS A 241 6.17 0.32 -16.11
N ALA A 242 6.45 1.48 -16.68
CA ALA A 242 5.90 1.86 -17.98
C ALA A 242 6.27 0.83 -19.06
N GLY A 243 5.27 0.37 -19.83
CA GLY A 243 5.44 -0.64 -20.89
C GLY A 243 5.60 -2.08 -20.41
N ALA A 244 5.65 -2.35 -19.10
CA ALA A 244 5.72 -3.71 -18.58
C ALA A 244 4.36 -4.41 -18.61
N THR A 245 4.35 -5.69 -18.99
CA THR A 245 3.16 -6.55 -18.94
C THR A 245 3.28 -7.55 -17.81
N TYR A 246 2.41 -7.42 -16.81
CA TYR A 246 2.36 -8.33 -15.66
C TYR A 246 1.53 -9.56 -16.02
N VAL A 247 2.20 -10.69 -16.26
CA VAL A 247 1.52 -11.95 -16.61
C VAL A 247 0.66 -12.45 -15.45
N THR A 248 -0.58 -12.84 -15.74
CA THR A 248 -1.53 -13.34 -14.72
C THR A 248 -1.61 -14.86 -14.66
N THR A 249 -0.96 -15.57 -15.59
CA THR A 249 -0.92 -17.02 -15.65
C THR A 249 0.42 -17.52 -16.21
N LYS A 250 0.89 -18.67 -15.73
CA LYS A 250 2.11 -19.35 -16.22
C LYS A 250 1.95 -20.87 -16.19
N ASN A 251 2.64 -21.57 -17.09
CA ASN A 251 2.69 -23.04 -17.04
C ASN A 251 3.57 -23.51 -15.88
N TRP A 252 3.35 -24.73 -15.40
CA TRP A 252 4.16 -25.32 -14.33
C TRP A 252 5.65 -25.38 -14.70
N GLY A 253 6.51 -24.99 -13.76
CA GLY A 253 7.97 -24.99 -13.94
C GLY A 253 8.54 -23.85 -14.79
N GLU A 254 7.70 -23.03 -15.44
CA GLU A 254 8.19 -21.86 -16.18
C GLU A 254 8.76 -20.78 -15.26
N THR A 255 9.73 -20.03 -15.79
CA THR A 255 10.36 -18.90 -15.11
C THR A 255 9.81 -17.56 -15.62
N ILE A 256 10.01 -16.51 -14.83
CA ILE A 256 9.62 -15.12 -15.11
C ILE A 256 10.85 -14.23 -14.97
N ASN A 257 11.11 -13.36 -15.95
CA ASN A 257 12.16 -12.33 -15.87
C ASN A 257 11.66 -11.14 -15.04
N LEU A 258 12.02 -11.10 -13.75
CA LEU A 258 11.58 -10.05 -12.83
C LEU A 258 12.27 -8.70 -13.07
N ASN A 259 13.37 -8.65 -13.83
CA ASN A 259 14.06 -7.40 -14.18
C ASN A 259 13.17 -6.45 -15.01
N GLU A 260 12.18 -7.00 -15.72
CA GLU A 260 11.22 -6.26 -16.50
C GLU A 260 10.01 -5.79 -15.67
N LEU A 261 9.87 -6.30 -14.43
CA LEU A 261 8.72 -6.10 -13.57
C LEU A 261 9.11 -5.33 -12.29
N THR A 262 9.86 -4.24 -12.45
CA THR A 262 10.35 -3.40 -11.35
C THR A 262 9.49 -2.13 -11.21
N PRO A 263 8.44 -2.14 -10.37
CA PRO A 263 7.59 -0.97 -10.17
C PRO A 263 8.34 0.16 -9.46
N THR A 264 7.73 1.33 -9.38
CA THR A 264 8.26 2.51 -8.68
C THR A 264 7.29 3.00 -7.59
N LYS A 265 7.81 3.65 -6.55
CA LYS A 265 7.00 4.27 -5.50
C LYS A 265 7.76 5.47 -4.93
N ASP A 266 7.14 6.64 -4.96
CA ASP A 266 7.78 7.90 -4.53
C ASP A 266 8.28 7.80 -3.08
N GLY A 267 9.56 8.15 -2.86
CA GLY A 267 10.21 8.06 -1.56
C GLY A 267 10.72 6.67 -1.16
N TYR A 268 10.60 5.66 -2.04
CA TYR A 268 11.04 4.28 -1.78
C TYR A 268 11.94 3.73 -2.88
N THR A 269 12.75 2.73 -2.53
CA THR A 269 13.40 1.82 -3.49
C THR A 269 12.67 0.47 -3.50
N PHE A 270 12.53 -0.10 -4.70
CA PHE A 270 11.94 -1.42 -4.87
C PHE A 270 12.91 -2.50 -4.39
N ALA A 271 12.51 -3.31 -3.41
CA ALA A 271 13.34 -4.36 -2.83
C ALA A 271 13.11 -5.74 -3.46
N GLY A 272 11.98 -5.94 -4.14
CA GLY A 272 11.65 -7.21 -4.77
C GLY A 272 10.17 -7.59 -4.62
N TRP A 273 9.84 -8.76 -5.16
CA TRP A 273 8.52 -9.38 -5.06
C TRP A 273 8.53 -10.44 -3.97
N ASN A 274 7.60 -10.38 -3.02
CA ASN A 274 7.48 -11.37 -1.95
C ASN A 274 6.22 -12.22 -2.14
N ASP A 275 6.36 -13.54 -2.03
CA ASP A 275 5.25 -14.51 -2.15
C ASP A 275 4.59 -14.89 -0.82
N GLY A 276 4.96 -14.22 0.27
CA GLY A 276 4.62 -14.56 1.65
C GLY A 276 5.74 -15.29 2.40
N THR A 277 6.71 -15.88 1.70
CA THR A 277 7.83 -16.64 2.27
C THR A 277 9.19 -16.14 1.79
N THR A 278 9.35 -15.98 0.48
CA THR A 278 10.60 -15.62 -0.20
C THR A 278 10.46 -14.26 -0.89
N THR A 279 11.49 -13.42 -0.79
CA THR A 279 11.59 -12.17 -1.55
C THR A 279 12.53 -12.35 -2.74
N TYR A 280 11.98 -12.22 -3.94
CA TYR A 280 12.68 -12.27 -5.22
C TYR A 280 13.10 -10.87 -5.64
N THR A 281 14.39 -10.58 -5.62
CA THR A 281 14.93 -9.23 -5.88
C THR A 281 15.02 -8.93 -7.38
N ALA A 282 15.55 -9.86 -8.19
CA ALA A 282 15.77 -9.69 -9.62
C ALA A 282 16.01 -11.04 -10.33
N GLY A 283 16.07 -11.02 -11.66
CA GLY A 283 16.46 -12.17 -12.49
C GLY A 283 15.31 -13.02 -13.03
N THR A 284 15.68 -14.08 -13.75
CA THR A 284 14.75 -15.06 -14.33
C THR A 284 14.56 -16.22 -13.36
N VAL A 285 13.40 -16.26 -12.69
CA VAL A 285 13.16 -17.18 -11.57
C VAL A 285 11.84 -17.93 -11.70
N ASN A 286 11.78 -19.15 -11.16
CA ASN A 286 10.51 -19.85 -10.94
C ASN A 286 9.93 -19.35 -9.60
N VAL A 287 8.88 -18.54 -9.67
CA VAL A 287 8.18 -17.97 -8.49
C VAL A 287 7.19 -18.96 -7.85
N ASN A 288 7.12 -20.20 -8.36
CA ASN A 288 6.20 -21.24 -7.89
C ASN A 288 6.88 -22.63 -7.79
N PRO A 289 7.99 -22.78 -7.05
CA PRO A 289 8.70 -24.06 -6.95
C PRO A 289 7.86 -25.17 -6.29
N SER A 290 6.85 -24.81 -5.50
CA SER A 290 5.97 -25.75 -4.79
C SER A 290 4.70 -26.13 -5.56
N ASN A 291 4.53 -25.67 -6.81
CA ASN A 291 3.38 -25.95 -7.66
C ASN A 291 2.01 -25.56 -7.06
N SER A 292 1.93 -24.40 -6.40
CA SER A 292 0.68 -23.82 -5.91
C SER A 292 -0.22 -23.37 -7.07
N LYS A 293 -1.54 -23.57 -6.98
CA LYS A 293 -2.50 -23.12 -8.02
C LYS A 293 -2.54 -21.60 -8.20
N THR A 294 -2.19 -20.85 -7.16
CA THR A 294 -2.12 -19.39 -7.18
C THR A 294 -0.91 -18.92 -6.41
N VAL A 295 -0.16 -17.98 -6.98
CA VAL A 295 0.93 -17.26 -6.31
C VAL A 295 0.54 -15.80 -6.17
N ASN A 296 0.66 -15.25 -4.97
CA ASN A 296 0.40 -13.84 -4.69
C ASN A 296 1.73 -13.14 -4.48
N LEU A 297 2.14 -12.28 -5.42
CA LEU A 297 3.39 -11.53 -5.33
C LEU A 297 3.10 -10.10 -4.90
N LYS A 298 3.61 -9.71 -3.74
CA LYS A 298 3.50 -8.36 -3.17
C LYS A 298 4.82 -7.62 -3.29
N ALA A 299 4.78 -6.40 -3.81
CA ALA A 299 5.96 -5.55 -3.91
C ALA A 299 6.46 -5.13 -2.50
N VAL A 300 7.75 -5.29 -2.27
CA VAL A 300 8.46 -4.88 -1.06
C VAL A 300 9.20 -3.57 -1.34
N TRP A 301 9.12 -2.62 -0.41
CA TRP A 301 9.62 -1.26 -0.57
C TRP A 301 10.52 -0.89 0.62
N ASN A 302 11.67 -0.28 0.35
CA ASN A 302 12.53 0.30 1.38
C ASN A 302 12.40 1.82 1.34
N LEU A 303 11.99 2.44 2.45
CA LEU A 303 11.87 3.91 2.54
C LEU A 303 13.25 4.55 2.44
N ILE A 304 13.40 5.51 1.52
CA ILE A 304 14.64 6.28 1.34
C ILE A 304 14.49 7.75 1.72
N SER A 305 13.29 8.33 1.58
CA SER A 305 13.04 9.71 1.95
C SER A 305 11.58 9.93 2.31
N TYR A 306 11.36 10.76 3.31
CA TYR A 306 10.04 11.22 3.70
C TYR A 306 10.14 12.58 4.41
N THR A 307 9.19 13.46 4.13
CA THR A 307 9.01 14.72 4.86
C THR A 307 7.52 15.00 4.99
N GLY A 308 7.04 15.00 6.24
CA GLY A 308 5.69 15.42 6.59
C GLY A 308 5.72 16.84 7.17
N ASN A 309 4.84 17.69 6.67
CA ASN A 309 4.65 19.07 7.10
C ASN A 309 3.24 19.22 7.68
N PHE A 310 3.12 19.81 8.86
CA PHE A 310 1.85 19.90 9.59
C PHE A 310 1.60 21.34 10.02
N ASP A 311 0.76 22.02 9.25
CA ASP A 311 0.22 23.34 9.56
C ASP A 311 -0.88 23.27 10.62
N TYR A 312 -1.22 24.42 11.19
CA TYR A 312 -2.32 24.52 12.14
C TYR A 312 -3.69 24.29 11.46
N THR A 313 -4.47 23.35 12.00
CA THR A 313 -5.84 23.03 11.52
C THR A 313 -6.91 23.26 12.58
N GLY A 314 -6.54 23.55 13.83
CA GLY A 314 -7.47 23.59 14.97
C GLY A 314 -7.99 22.22 15.40
N ALA A 315 -7.38 21.13 14.93
CA ALA A 315 -7.75 19.75 15.25
C ALA A 315 -6.52 18.83 15.30
N GLU A 316 -6.72 17.61 15.81
CA GLU A 316 -5.71 16.55 15.78
C GLU A 316 -5.38 16.14 14.35
N GLN A 317 -4.08 15.97 14.07
CA GLN A 317 -3.55 15.39 12.84
C GLN A 317 -2.87 14.07 13.15
N ARG A 318 -2.86 13.15 12.17
CA ARG A 318 -2.33 11.79 12.34
C ARG A 318 -1.36 11.46 11.22
N LEU A 319 -0.22 10.89 11.59
CA LEU A 319 0.75 10.31 10.67
C LEU A 319 0.76 8.80 10.84
N LYS A 320 0.40 8.08 9.77
CA LYS A 320 0.73 6.66 9.65
C LYS A 320 2.19 6.56 9.20
N VAL A 321 3.05 6.00 10.04
CA VAL A 321 4.49 6.00 9.80
C VAL A 321 4.82 5.19 8.53
N PRO A 322 5.48 5.80 7.53
CA PRO A 322 5.68 5.19 6.21
C PRO A 322 6.75 4.09 6.15
N GLY A 323 7.58 3.98 7.19
CA GLY A 323 8.64 2.97 7.29
C GLY A 323 9.33 3.02 8.64
N THR A 324 9.85 1.89 9.11
CA THR A 324 10.54 1.83 10.40
C THR A 324 11.91 2.49 10.29
N GLY A 325 12.24 3.40 11.20
CA GLY A 325 13.57 4.00 11.29
C GLY A 325 13.58 5.28 12.11
N TYR A 326 14.60 6.10 11.92
CA TYR A 326 14.82 7.32 12.68
C TYR A 326 14.26 8.53 11.95
N TYR A 327 13.56 9.38 12.71
CA TYR A 327 12.90 10.57 12.21
C TYR A 327 13.33 11.79 13.02
N LYS A 328 13.73 12.85 12.33
CA LYS A 328 13.85 14.19 12.91
C LYS A 328 12.45 14.72 13.18
N LEU A 329 12.19 15.06 14.43
CA LEU A 329 10.96 15.70 14.88
C LEU A 329 11.26 17.16 15.18
N GLU A 330 10.52 18.06 14.56
CA GLU A 330 10.61 19.51 14.76
C GLU A 330 9.22 20.06 15.09
N VAL A 331 9.12 20.89 16.13
CA VAL A 331 7.87 21.51 16.56
C VAL A 331 8.09 22.97 16.94
N TRP A 332 7.11 23.80 16.60
CA TRP A 332 7.04 25.22 16.98
C TRP A 332 5.70 25.47 17.67
N GLY A 333 5.71 25.95 18.90
CA GLY A 333 4.49 26.39 19.57
C GLY A 333 3.94 27.69 18.96
N ALA A 334 2.74 28.09 19.38
CA ALA A 334 2.07 29.28 18.83
C ALA A 334 2.32 30.54 19.65
N GLN A 335 2.20 31.69 18.98
CA GLN A 335 2.24 33.00 19.63
C GLN A 335 0.97 33.25 20.46
N GLY A 336 1.08 33.99 21.57
CA GLY A 336 -0.07 34.57 22.25
C GLY A 336 -0.81 35.61 21.42
N GLY A 337 -2.02 35.98 21.85
CA GLY A 337 -2.75 37.11 21.26
C GLY A 337 -2.17 38.46 21.71
N GLY A 338 -2.44 39.52 20.94
CA GLY A 338 -1.82 40.83 21.10
C GLY A 338 -1.44 41.44 19.75
N ASP A 339 -0.85 42.64 19.79
CA ASP A 339 -0.61 43.52 18.62
C ASP A 339 -1.89 44.02 17.92
N ASP A 340 -3.05 43.79 18.53
CA ASP A 340 -4.35 44.21 18.01
C ASP A 340 -4.63 45.69 18.35
N VAL A 341 -5.21 46.41 17.38
CA VAL A 341 -5.69 47.79 17.59
C VAL A 341 -6.97 47.74 18.41
N VAL A 342 -7.00 48.51 19.49
CA VAL A 342 -8.12 48.59 20.43
C VAL A 342 -8.61 50.01 20.57
N SER A 343 -9.91 50.18 20.79
CA SER A 343 -10.53 51.48 21.01
C SER A 343 -11.57 51.37 22.12
N GLY A 344 -11.23 51.93 23.28
CA GLY A 344 -12.07 51.94 24.48
C GLY A 344 -11.92 53.27 25.21
N GLY A 345 -12.93 53.72 25.96
CA GLY A 345 -12.90 54.96 26.76
C GLY A 345 -12.45 56.25 26.04
N GLY A 346 -12.56 56.32 24.71
CA GLY A 346 -12.23 57.52 23.93
C GLY A 346 -10.81 57.56 23.33
N TYR A 347 -10.01 56.49 23.47
CA TYR A 347 -8.63 56.42 22.95
C TYR A 347 -8.42 55.22 22.02
N THR A 348 -7.57 55.39 21.00
CA THR A 348 -7.15 54.29 20.09
C THR A 348 -5.70 53.91 20.41
N LYS A 349 -5.46 52.63 20.73
CA LYS A 349 -4.16 52.08 21.14
C LYS A 349 -3.89 50.73 20.49
N THR A 350 -2.70 50.19 20.71
CA THR A 350 -2.32 48.82 20.30
C THR A 350 -1.99 48.01 21.54
N THR A 351 -2.59 46.83 21.66
CA THR A 351 -2.27 45.89 22.74
C THR A 351 -0.81 45.46 22.72
N GLY A 352 -0.27 45.13 23.89
CA GLY A 352 1.07 44.57 23.97
C GLY A 352 1.16 43.30 23.15
N ARG A 353 2.37 43.05 22.63
CA ARG A 353 2.64 41.90 21.79
C ARG A 353 2.35 40.60 22.54
N GLY A 354 1.76 39.62 21.87
CA GLY A 354 1.69 38.25 22.39
C GLY A 354 3.06 37.57 22.34
N GLY A 355 3.41 36.83 23.39
CA GLY A 355 4.67 36.10 23.47
C GLY A 355 4.82 35.12 22.30
N PHE A 356 6.02 35.00 21.74
CA PHE A 356 6.33 34.09 20.64
C PHE A 356 6.35 32.63 21.10
N GLY A 357 6.08 31.71 20.18
CA GLY A 357 6.19 30.27 20.44
C GLY A 357 7.63 29.77 20.34
N ALA A 358 7.95 28.70 21.06
CA ALA A 358 9.30 28.11 21.13
C ALA A 358 9.46 26.96 20.13
N TYR A 359 10.70 26.76 19.68
CA TYR A 359 11.11 25.65 18.82
C TYR A 359 11.67 24.49 19.65
N SER A 360 11.45 23.25 19.20
CA SER A 360 12.09 22.07 19.76
C SER A 360 12.41 21.05 18.68
N VAL A 361 13.53 20.36 18.83
CA VAL A 361 14.00 19.35 17.89
C VAL A 361 14.66 18.15 18.58
N GLY A 362 14.50 16.98 17.98
CA GLY A 362 15.23 15.77 18.33
C GLY A 362 15.00 14.66 17.32
N VAL A 363 15.58 13.49 17.55
CA VAL A 363 15.41 12.31 16.70
C VAL A 363 14.74 11.20 17.49
N ALA A 364 13.72 10.57 16.90
CA ALA A 364 13.03 9.44 17.50
C ALA A 364 12.96 8.27 16.51
N LYS A 365 13.04 7.04 17.02
CA LYS A 365 12.76 5.84 16.22
C LYS A 365 11.25 5.64 16.15
N LEU A 366 10.70 5.65 14.95
CA LEU A 366 9.29 5.35 14.69
C LEU A 366 9.16 4.01 13.98
N ILE A 367 8.06 3.31 14.27
CA ILE A 367 7.79 1.97 13.74
C ILE A 367 6.80 2.10 12.59
N GLU A 368 7.06 1.44 11.46
CA GLU A 368 6.15 1.37 10.32
C GLU A 368 4.74 1.00 10.77
N ASP A 369 3.75 1.62 10.14
CA ASP A 369 2.33 1.44 10.44
C ASP A 369 1.89 1.84 11.87
N SER A 370 2.77 2.28 12.76
CA SER A 370 2.31 2.96 13.97
C SER A 370 1.67 4.30 13.62
N THR A 371 0.75 4.76 14.48
CA THR A 371 0.11 6.07 14.33
C THR A 371 0.74 7.04 15.30
N ILE A 372 1.20 8.17 14.77
CA ILE A 372 1.71 9.30 15.54
C ILE A 372 0.68 10.42 15.47
N TYR A 373 0.43 11.05 16.62
CA TYR A 373 -0.55 12.12 16.79
C TYR A 373 0.19 13.45 16.88
N ILE A 374 -0.29 14.43 16.11
CA ILE A 374 0.28 15.76 16.02
C ILE A 374 -0.81 16.75 16.37
N MET A 375 -0.57 17.54 17.41
CA MET A 375 -1.42 18.67 17.77
C MET A 375 -0.61 19.95 17.55
N VAL A 376 -1.05 20.76 16.59
CA VAL A 376 -0.39 22.04 16.28
C VAL A 376 -1.09 23.16 17.04
N GLY A 377 -0.32 23.97 17.77
CA GLY A 377 -0.85 25.05 18.59
C GLY A 377 -1.49 26.17 17.77
N GLY A 378 -2.59 26.73 18.26
CA GLY A 378 -3.24 27.90 17.67
C GLY A 378 -2.77 29.20 18.31
N LYS A 379 -2.69 30.29 17.54
CA LYS A 379 -2.42 31.63 18.07
C LYS A 379 -3.53 32.05 19.04
N GLY A 380 -3.16 32.65 20.17
CA GLY A 380 -4.12 33.35 21.02
C GLY A 380 -4.76 34.55 20.32
N LYS A 381 -5.89 35.02 20.83
CA LYS A 381 -6.65 36.15 20.25
C LYS A 381 -6.99 37.20 21.30
N LEU A 382 -7.23 38.41 20.84
CA LEU A 382 -7.78 39.49 21.66
C LEU A 382 -9.16 39.14 22.23
N CYS A 383 -9.37 39.51 23.49
CA CYS A 383 -10.63 39.61 24.19
C CYS A 383 -10.95 41.10 24.38
N ASN A 384 -11.95 41.59 23.64
CA ASN A 384 -12.32 43.01 23.64
C ASN A 384 -13.59 43.25 24.48
N ARG A 385 -13.44 43.80 25.68
CA ARG A 385 -14.51 44.25 26.61
C ARG A 385 -15.73 43.33 26.70
N ALA A 386 -15.49 42.02 26.78
CA ALA A 386 -16.55 41.01 26.70
C ALA A 386 -16.60 40.07 27.93
N GLY A 387 -15.98 40.44 29.05
CA GLY A 387 -15.83 39.54 30.20
C GLY A 387 -14.92 38.36 29.83
N ALA A 388 -15.33 37.14 30.14
CA ALA A 388 -14.57 35.94 29.77
C ALA A 388 -14.70 35.64 28.27
N CYS A 389 -13.57 35.55 27.56
CA CYS A 389 -13.56 35.21 26.14
C CYS A 389 -13.06 33.79 25.92
N ALA A 390 -13.97 32.81 25.91
CA ALA A 390 -13.60 31.40 25.68
C ALA A 390 -12.81 31.19 24.36
N ASN A 391 -13.09 31.96 23.31
CA ASN A 391 -12.42 31.86 22.01
C ASN A 391 -11.06 32.60 21.92
N SER A 392 -10.62 33.24 23.01
CA SER A 392 -9.33 33.94 23.06
C SER A 392 -8.15 32.99 23.24
N ALA A 393 -8.38 31.82 23.84
CA ALA A 393 -7.41 30.78 24.07
C ALA A 393 -6.87 30.20 22.74
N GLY A 394 -5.56 30.10 22.63
CA GLY A 394 -4.90 29.36 21.57
C GLY A 394 -5.18 27.85 21.67
N TYR A 395 -5.54 27.22 20.55
CA TYR A 395 -5.83 25.79 20.51
C TYR A 395 -4.65 24.95 21.01
N ASN A 396 -4.95 23.84 21.70
CA ASN A 396 -3.99 23.00 22.44
C ASN A 396 -3.40 23.69 23.69
N GLY A 397 -4.31 24.32 24.45
CA GLY A 397 -4.12 24.65 25.87
C GLY A 397 -3.65 26.07 26.17
N GLY A 398 -3.75 27.03 25.26
CA GLY A 398 -3.54 28.43 25.63
C GLY A 398 -4.58 28.87 26.67
N GLY A 399 -4.19 29.65 27.67
CA GLY A 399 -5.13 30.16 28.67
C GLY A 399 -6.07 31.21 28.08
N LEU A 400 -7.33 31.20 28.49
CA LEU A 400 -8.31 32.20 28.11
C LEU A 400 -8.04 33.56 28.79
N ALA A 401 -8.42 34.62 28.10
CA ALA A 401 -8.42 35.97 28.62
C ALA A 401 -9.79 36.37 29.17
N PHE A 402 -9.72 37.26 30.18
CA PHE A 402 -10.88 37.98 30.70
C PHE A 402 -10.64 39.48 30.52
N SER A 403 -11.62 40.19 30.00
CA SER A 403 -11.55 41.62 29.71
C SER A 403 -12.72 42.36 30.37
N ASP A 404 -12.41 43.34 31.22
CA ASP A 404 -13.40 44.20 31.89
C ASP A 404 -12.84 45.62 32.06
N ASN A 405 -13.13 46.53 31.13
CA ASN A 405 -12.49 47.86 31.02
C ASN A 405 -10.99 47.85 30.62
N GLN A 406 -10.31 46.69 30.63
CA GLN A 406 -8.98 46.51 30.02
C GLN A 406 -9.02 45.43 28.94
N GLU A 407 -8.31 45.67 27.85
CA GLU A 407 -8.20 44.77 26.71
C GLU A 407 -7.13 43.74 26.98
N THR A 408 -7.45 42.46 26.83
CA THR A 408 -6.55 41.36 27.19
C THR A 408 -6.58 40.29 26.11
N SER A 409 -5.57 39.46 26.06
CA SER A 409 -5.47 38.42 25.03
C SER A 409 -5.18 37.07 25.63
N GLY A 410 -5.69 36.01 24.97
CA GLY A 410 -5.42 34.64 25.37
C GLY A 410 -4.00 34.23 25.03
N GLY A 411 -3.50 33.21 25.72
CA GLY A 411 -2.19 32.62 25.44
C GLY A 411 -2.19 31.74 24.20
N GLY A 412 -0.99 31.52 23.65
CA GLY A 412 -0.74 30.64 22.52
C GLY A 412 -0.74 29.18 22.95
N GLY A 413 -1.20 28.32 22.04
CA GLY A 413 -1.19 26.88 22.21
C GLY A 413 0.18 26.22 22.03
N ALA A 414 0.36 25.06 22.63
CA ALA A 414 1.56 24.25 22.44
C ALA A 414 1.44 23.42 21.16
N THR A 415 2.57 23.11 20.53
CA THR A 415 2.62 22.08 19.48
C THR A 415 3.33 20.86 20.00
N HIS A 416 2.72 19.68 19.89
CA HIS A 416 3.34 18.44 20.36
C HIS A 416 3.14 17.27 19.40
N ILE A 417 4.03 16.30 19.52
CA ILE A 417 3.96 15.01 18.84
C ILE A 417 3.94 13.92 19.91
N ALA A 418 3.00 12.97 19.79
CA ALA A 418 2.80 11.89 20.75
C ALA A 418 2.43 10.56 20.09
N THR A 419 2.58 9.47 20.84
CA THR A 419 2.13 8.12 20.49
C THR A 419 0.69 7.82 20.97
N SER A 420 0.05 8.78 21.63
CA SER A 420 -1.35 8.73 22.09
C SER A 420 -2.12 9.94 21.60
N THR A 421 -3.43 9.75 21.39
CA THR A 421 -4.38 10.80 20.96
C THR A 421 -4.69 11.77 22.10
N GLY A 422 -5.11 12.99 21.73
CA GLY A 422 -5.65 13.98 22.67
C GLY A 422 -4.84 15.28 22.75
N LEU A 423 -5.45 16.30 23.37
CA LEU A 423 -4.77 17.56 23.69
C LEU A 423 -3.66 17.31 24.71
N LEU A 424 -2.65 18.18 24.75
CA LEU A 424 -1.50 18.00 25.61
C LEU A 424 -1.91 17.86 27.09
N ALA A 425 -2.81 18.72 27.59
CA ALA A 425 -3.31 18.64 28.95
C ALA A 425 -4.02 17.30 29.28
N GLY A 426 -4.64 16.66 28.29
CA GLY A 426 -5.29 15.36 28.45
C GLY A 426 -4.31 14.20 28.64
N LEU A 427 -3.01 14.42 28.35
CA LEU A 427 -1.95 13.43 28.49
C LEU A 427 -1.26 13.47 29.87
N GLU A 428 -1.79 14.20 30.87
CA GLU A 428 -1.21 14.32 32.21
C GLU A 428 -0.93 12.95 32.85
N ASN A 429 -1.86 12.00 32.68
CA ASN A 429 -1.73 10.64 33.21
C ASN A 429 -0.97 9.69 32.26
N ASN A 430 -0.48 10.19 31.12
CA ASN A 430 0.24 9.42 30.10
C ASN A 430 1.40 10.23 29.50
N LYS A 431 2.18 10.89 30.37
CA LYS A 431 3.31 11.75 29.98
C LYS A 431 4.37 11.03 29.14
N SER A 432 4.52 9.72 29.30
CA SER A 432 5.47 8.91 28.52
C SER A 432 5.10 8.78 27.03
N ALA A 433 3.84 9.06 26.66
CA ALA A 433 3.42 9.08 25.26
C ALA A 433 3.86 10.35 24.51
N VAL A 434 4.21 11.43 25.22
CA VAL A 434 4.64 12.70 24.62
C VAL A 434 6.10 12.59 24.21
N LEU A 435 6.38 12.75 22.91
CA LEU A 435 7.73 12.65 22.37
C LEU A 435 8.47 14.00 22.43
N ILE A 436 7.77 15.08 22.08
CA ILE A 436 8.35 16.43 21.99
C ILE A 436 7.25 17.49 22.09
N VAL A 437 7.55 18.65 22.69
CA VAL A 437 6.65 19.80 22.82
C VAL A 437 7.39 21.09 22.51
N GLY A 438 6.84 21.93 21.63
CA GLY A 438 7.17 23.35 21.50
C GLY A 438 6.09 24.19 22.18
N ALA A 439 6.48 25.00 23.17
CA ALA A 439 5.55 25.77 23.99
C ALA A 439 5.00 27.03 23.29
N GLY A 440 3.81 27.45 23.71
CA GLY A 440 3.18 28.69 23.29
C GLY A 440 3.47 29.86 24.24
N GLY A 441 3.43 31.08 23.70
CA GLY A 441 3.68 32.30 24.48
C GLY A 441 2.42 32.85 25.17
N GLY A 442 2.60 33.68 26.20
CA GLY A 442 1.50 34.32 26.92
C GLY A 442 0.81 35.42 26.11
N GLY A 443 -0.42 35.76 26.48
CA GLY A 443 -1.18 36.85 25.85
C GLY A 443 -0.73 38.24 26.34
N GLY A 444 -0.85 39.24 25.47
CA GLY A 444 -0.67 40.65 25.82
C GLY A 444 -1.98 41.36 26.19
N GLY A 445 -1.88 42.63 26.55
CA GLY A 445 -3.03 43.46 26.90
C GLY A 445 -2.72 44.96 26.91
N GLU A 446 -3.77 45.76 27.13
CA GLU A 446 -3.74 47.22 27.20
C GLU A 446 -4.91 47.75 28.03
N VAL A 447 -4.71 48.85 28.74
CA VAL A 447 -5.79 49.61 29.37
C VAL A 447 -6.27 50.68 28.39
N SER A 448 -7.40 50.45 27.74
CA SER A 448 -7.89 51.36 26.70
C SER A 448 -8.63 52.60 27.24
N ASP A 449 -9.11 52.58 28.49
CA ASP A 449 -9.98 53.63 29.06
C ASP A 449 -9.28 54.90 29.58
N THR A 450 -7.96 54.98 29.51
CA THR A 450 -7.18 56.16 29.92
C THR A 450 -6.24 56.61 28.80
N ASN A 451 -5.76 57.86 28.86
CA ASN A 451 -4.74 58.36 27.91
C ASN A 451 -3.33 57.80 28.18
N ASN A 452 -3.08 57.24 29.36
CA ASN A 452 -1.78 56.71 29.77
C ASN A 452 -1.50 55.36 29.10
N LEU A 453 -0.24 55.07 28.77
CA LEU A 453 0.14 53.76 28.26
C LEU A 453 0.21 52.76 29.43
N TYR A 454 -0.66 51.75 29.43
CA TYR A 454 -0.62 50.66 30.41
C TYR A 454 -0.72 49.35 29.65
N ARG A 455 0.44 48.91 29.16
CA ARG A 455 0.53 47.83 28.18
C ARG A 455 1.21 46.61 28.78
N GLY A 456 0.62 45.45 28.56
CA GLY A 456 1.20 44.16 28.95
C GLY A 456 1.72 43.42 27.74
N THR A 457 3.02 43.15 27.66
CA THR A 457 3.58 42.27 26.64
C THR A 457 3.62 40.84 27.18
N GLY A 458 3.04 39.91 26.44
CA GLY A 458 3.00 38.49 26.80
C GLY A 458 4.40 37.87 26.84
N GLY A 459 4.64 37.04 27.83
CA GLY A 459 5.91 36.33 28.01
C GLY A 459 6.11 35.29 26.91
N ASP A 460 7.27 35.34 26.27
CA ASP A 460 7.63 34.36 25.23
C ASP A 460 7.72 32.94 25.79
N ALA A 461 7.39 31.96 24.95
CA ALA A 461 7.57 30.55 25.28
C ALA A 461 9.05 30.24 25.50
N GLY A 462 9.33 29.33 26.42
CA GLY A 462 10.68 28.95 26.80
C GLY A 462 11.03 27.51 26.47
N GLY A 463 12.29 27.16 26.68
CA GLY A 463 12.76 25.79 26.77
C GLY A 463 12.57 25.27 28.19
N VAL A 464 13.67 25.26 28.95
CA VAL A 464 13.70 24.86 30.37
C VAL A 464 12.75 25.68 31.24
N VAL A 465 12.64 26.99 31.00
CA VAL A 465 11.75 27.91 31.72
C VAL A 465 11.14 28.88 30.72
N GLY A 466 9.82 29.05 30.77
CA GLY A 466 9.06 30.07 30.03
C GLY A 466 9.45 31.47 30.48
N VAL A 467 9.26 32.46 29.61
CA VAL A 467 9.48 33.86 29.98
C VAL A 467 8.21 34.40 30.65
N GLY A 468 8.33 35.11 31.77
CA GLY A 468 7.17 35.79 32.34
C GLY A 468 6.77 37.03 31.53
N GLY A 469 5.52 37.45 31.69
CA GLY A 469 5.01 38.65 31.06
C GLY A 469 5.79 39.90 31.45
N PHE A 470 5.65 40.94 30.64
CA PHE A 470 6.29 42.23 30.82
C PHE A 470 5.23 43.32 30.96
N ASP A 471 5.36 44.16 31.97
CA ASP A 471 4.53 45.36 32.13
C ASP A 471 5.30 46.57 31.57
N ASP A 472 4.81 47.16 30.48
CA ASP A 472 5.37 48.30 29.76
C ASP A 472 4.89 49.67 30.32
N THR A 473 4.19 49.69 31.47
CA THR A 473 3.72 50.94 32.08
C THR A 473 4.88 51.93 32.31
N PRO A 474 4.76 53.22 31.92
CA PRO A 474 5.81 54.20 32.16
C PRO A 474 6.19 54.34 33.64
N VAL A 475 7.49 54.35 33.91
CA VAL A 475 8.07 54.50 35.24
C VAL A 475 7.67 55.86 35.84
N GLY A 476 7.16 55.86 37.08
CA GLY A 476 6.80 57.08 37.82
C GLY A 476 5.29 57.32 38.00
N GLN A 477 4.42 56.54 37.36
CA GLN A 477 2.97 56.66 37.60
C GLN A 477 2.49 55.93 38.86
N TRP A 478 3.21 54.89 39.32
CA TRP A 478 2.84 54.11 40.50
C TRP A 478 4.05 53.38 41.13
N SER A 479 3.94 52.98 42.41
CA SER A 479 5.01 52.33 43.19
C SER A 479 4.88 50.79 43.17
N TRP A 480 5.04 50.17 41.99
CA TRP A 480 5.11 48.71 41.84
C TRP A 480 6.17 48.30 40.82
N THR A 481 6.56 47.02 40.83
CA THR A 481 7.62 46.50 39.94
C THR A 481 7.10 46.41 38.51
N ILE A 482 7.67 47.26 37.65
CA ILE A 482 7.44 47.34 36.20
C ILE A 482 8.50 46.50 35.47
N GLY A 483 8.16 45.94 34.31
CA GLY A 483 9.06 45.14 33.48
C GLY A 483 8.80 43.63 33.54
N ARG A 484 9.80 42.83 33.17
CA ARG A 484 9.71 41.35 33.06
C ARG A 484 9.43 40.76 34.44
N ASN A 485 8.51 39.81 34.51
CA ASN A 485 8.01 39.25 35.77
C ASN A 485 7.44 40.33 36.70
N GLY A 486 6.86 41.39 36.12
CA GLY A 486 6.25 42.47 36.87
C GLY A 486 5.19 41.98 37.84
N THR A 487 4.92 42.79 38.86
CA THR A 487 4.04 42.48 40.00
C THR A 487 2.66 41.91 39.61
N PHE A 488 2.14 42.29 38.44
CA PHE A 488 0.84 41.85 37.93
C PHE A 488 0.92 40.95 36.69
N CYS A 489 2.12 40.60 36.23
CA CYS A 489 2.33 39.73 35.07
C CYS A 489 2.18 38.26 35.44
N GLY A 490 1.88 37.42 34.47
CA GLY A 490 2.03 35.97 34.60
C GLY A 490 3.50 35.57 34.59
N LEU A 491 3.89 34.63 35.43
CA LEU A 491 5.24 34.06 35.45
C LEU A 491 5.33 32.92 34.43
N GLY A 492 6.53 32.72 33.89
CA GLY A 492 6.80 31.60 32.99
C GLY A 492 6.79 30.25 33.71
N ALA A 493 6.46 29.19 32.99
CA ALA A 493 6.44 27.83 33.52
C ALA A 493 7.85 27.22 33.62
N THR A 494 8.02 26.19 34.43
CA THR A 494 9.27 25.40 34.49
C THR A 494 9.07 24.01 33.89
N GLN A 495 10.09 23.15 33.94
CA GLN A 495 9.96 21.74 33.56
C GLN A 495 9.14 20.88 34.55
N SER A 496 8.81 21.40 35.73
CA SER A 496 8.15 20.64 36.80
C SER A 496 6.86 21.28 37.32
N SER A 497 6.59 22.53 36.97
CA SER A 497 5.40 23.25 37.44
C SER A 497 4.95 24.31 36.44
N GLY A 498 3.65 24.59 36.45
CA GLY A 498 3.09 25.74 35.74
C GLY A 498 3.46 27.06 36.40
N GLY A 499 3.46 28.12 35.59
CA GLY A 499 3.73 29.47 36.06
C GLY A 499 2.59 29.99 36.94
N ALA A 500 2.94 30.71 38.00
CA ALA A 500 1.98 31.45 38.81
C ALA A 500 1.74 32.86 38.27
N ASN A 501 0.86 33.62 38.91
CA ASN A 501 0.81 35.07 38.71
C ASN A 501 1.92 35.79 39.52
N GLY A 502 2.23 37.05 39.19
CA GLY A 502 3.35 37.82 39.74
C GLY A 502 3.25 38.24 41.21
N GLY A 503 2.18 37.85 41.93
CA GLY A 503 2.11 38.00 43.38
C GLY A 503 1.88 39.42 43.91
N GLY A 504 1.48 40.37 43.06
CA GLY A 504 1.17 41.74 43.47
C GLY A 504 0.08 41.92 44.52
N ASN A 505 -0.76 40.90 44.65
CA ASN A 505 -1.58 40.71 45.84
C ASN A 505 -1.29 39.31 46.37
N GLN A 506 -0.64 39.24 47.53
CA GLN A 506 -0.21 37.97 48.15
C GLN A 506 -1.39 37.02 48.42
N ASN A 507 -2.59 37.57 48.69
CA ASN A 507 -3.81 36.78 48.89
C ASN A 507 -4.34 36.13 47.60
N LEU A 508 -3.88 36.60 46.43
CA LEU A 508 -4.27 36.10 45.11
C LEU A 508 -3.13 35.36 44.40
N HIS A 509 -1.96 35.29 45.03
CA HIS A 509 -0.83 34.54 44.48
C HIS A 509 -1.18 33.06 44.35
N GLY A 510 -0.82 32.45 43.22
CA GLY A 510 -1.17 31.06 42.93
C GLY A 510 -2.58 30.87 42.34
N ARG A 511 -3.40 31.92 42.21
CA ARG A 511 -4.66 31.86 41.46
C ARG A 511 -4.38 31.89 39.96
N ALA A 512 -5.12 31.08 39.19
CA ALA A 512 -4.98 30.98 37.73
C ALA A 512 -3.57 30.59 37.27
N ASN A 513 -2.95 29.64 37.98
CA ASN A 513 -1.68 29.05 37.56
C ASN A 513 -1.87 28.23 36.30
N GLY A 514 -0.83 28.20 35.46
CA GLY A 514 -0.76 27.17 34.43
C GLY A 514 -0.58 25.78 35.07
N TYR A 515 -0.79 24.77 34.26
CA TYR A 515 -0.54 23.37 34.61
C TYR A 515 -0.07 22.63 33.37
N PHE A 516 0.06 21.30 33.47
CA PHE A 516 0.54 20.50 32.36
C PHE A 516 -0.32 20.69 31.11
N GLY A 517 0.32 21.04 29.99
CA GLY A 517 -0.37 21.22 28.72
C GLY A 517 -1.36 22.38 28.67
N HIS A 518 -1.40 23.27 29.68
CA HIS A 518 -2.38 24.34 29.75
C HIS A 518 -1.85 25.61 30.42
N GLY A 519 -2.07 26.75 29.78
CA GLY A 519 -1.79 28.07 30.32
C GLY A 519 -2.75 28.47 31.44
N GLY A 520 -2.29 29.32 32.34
CA GLY A 520 -3.10 29.85 33.42
C GLY A 520 -4.22 30.73 32.89
N GLU A 521 -5.40 30.60 33.49
CA GLU A 521 -6.59 31.31 33.04
C GLU A 521 -7.60 31.56 34.16
N SER A 522 -8.49 32.53 33.96
CA SER A 522 -9.62 32.76 34.86
C SER A 522 -10.81 33.34 34.09
N ALA A 523 -12.00 32.75 34.30
CA ALA A 523 -13.26 33.22 33.73
C ALA A 523 -13.84 34.48 34.41
N THR A 524 -13.11 35.03 35.39
CA THR A 524 -13.47 36.22 36.16
C THR A 524 -12.21 37.04 36.38
N ALA A 525 -12.34 38.35 36.52
CA ALA A 525 -11.23 39.20 36.94
C ALA A 525 -10.54 38.61 38.19
N ILE A 526 -9.22 38.41 38.11
CA ILE A 526 -8.46 37.87 39.25
C ILE A 526 -8.31 38.93 40.34
N GLN A 527 -7.94 40.16 39.97
CA GLN A 527 -7.89 41.29 40.89
C GLN A 527 -8.80 42.43 40.42
N CYS A 528 -8.50 43.02 39.27
CA CYS A 528 -9.33 44.07 38.69
C CYS A 528 -9.15 44.14 37.18
N CYS A 529 -10.26 44.40 36.51
CA CYS A 529 -10.36 44.95 35.17
C CYS A 529 -9.78 44.10 33.99
N GLY A 530 -9.21 42.93 34.23
CA GLY A 530 -8.80 42.02 33.17
C GLY A 530 -7.72 41.03 33.59
N ASN A 531 -7.53 39.96 32.83
CA ASN A 531 -6.35 39.11 32.90
C ASN A 531 -6.04 38.50 31.52
N SER A 532 -4.77 38.60 31.14
CA SER A 532 -4.21 37.97 29.95
C SER A 532 -3.90 36.50 30.27
N GLY A 533 -4.19 35.62 29.32
CA GLY A 533 -3.99 34.17 29.48
C GLY A 533 -2.53 33.76 29.36
N GLY A 534 -2.12 32.74 30.13
CA GLY A 534 -0.80 32.14 30.02
C GLY A 534 -0.65 31.27 28.75
N GLY A 535 0.57 31.14 28.25
CA GLY A 535 0.89 30.24 27.13
C GLY A 535 0.96 28.77 27.57
N SER A 536 0.58 27.85 26.68
CA SER A 536 0.65 26.41 26.93
C SER A 536 2.07 25.86 26.79
N GLY A 537 2.34 24.67 27.34
CA GLY A 537 3.62 23.99 27.20
C GLY A 537 3.61 22.65 27.91
N TRP A 538 4.78 22.03 28.08
CA TRP A 538 4.98 20.93 29.03
C TRP A 538 4.37 21.29 30.37
N TYR A 539 4.65 22.50 30.85
CA TYR A 539 3.74 23.21 31.73
C TYR A 539 3.43 24.59 31.14
N GLY A 540 2.22 25.08 31.34
CA GLY A 540 1.82 26.40 30.88
C GLY A 540 2.21 27.51 31.85
N GLY A 541 2.42 28.72 31.32
CA GLY A 541 2.71 29.91 32.11
C GLY A 541 1.47 30.42 32.85
N GLY A 542 1.65 31.31 33.82
CA GLY A 542 0.53 31.86 34.61
C GLY A 542 -0.27 32.94 33.89
N ALA A 543 -1.52 33.15 34.32
CA ALA A 543 -2.29 34.33 33.93
C ALA A 543 -1.72 35.60 34.59
N SER A 544 -1.96 36.76 33.97
CA SER A 544 -1.73 38.05 34.63
C SER A 544 -2.82 38.33 35.67
N LEU A 545 -2.53 39.16 36.68
CA LEU A 545 -3.54 39.60 37.67
C LEU A 545 -4.45 40.71 37.13
N ARG A 546 -3.95 41.47 36.16
CA ARG A 546 -4.54 42.67 35.55
C ARG A 546 -4.30 42.70 34.04
N GLY A 547 -5.09 43.45 33.29
CA GLY A 547 -4.98 43.54 31.84
C GLY A 547 -3.77 44.30 31.30
N HIS A 548 -3.13 45.17 32.10
CA HIS A 548 -1.81 45.73 31.77
C HIS A 548 -0.65 44.76 32.06
N GLY A 549 -0.90 43.61 32.68
CA GLY A 549 0.08 42.55 32.85
C GLY A 549 0.01 41.58 31.68
N GLY A 550 1.15 41.25 31.07
CA GLY A 550 1.23 40.14 30.13
C GLY A 550 1.11 38.78 30.82
N GLY A 551 0.51 37.79 30.16
CA GLY A 551 0.54 36.40 30.62
C GLY A 551 1.94 35.79 30.51
N GLY A 552 2.25 34.75 31.28
CA GLY A 552 3.53 34.05 31.20
C GLY A 552 3.56 33.01 30.07
N GLY A 553 4.74 32.77 29.48
CA GLY A 553 4.94 31.73 28.46
C GLY A 553 5.08 30.33 29.07
N GLY A 554 4.72 29.31 28.29
CA GLY A 554 4.92 27.91 28.68
C GLY A 554 6.37 27.43 28.53
N SER A 555 6.66 26.25 29.06
CA SER A 555 7.96 25.55 28.92
C SER A 555 7.87 24.45 27.86
N SER A 556 8.91 24.28 27.05
CA SER A 556 8.97 23.23 26.02
C SER A 556 9.43 21.89 26.61
N TYR A 557 9.46 20.81 25.83
CA TYR A 557 9.92 19.50 26.32
C TYR A 557 10.65 18.67 25.26
N ILE A 558 11.82 18.17 25.65
CA ILE A 558 12.65 17.22 24.90
C ILE A 558 13.16 16.06 25.80
N GLY A 559 12.55 15.87 26.96
CA GLY A 559 12.99 14.94 28.00
C GLY A 559 12.59 13.48 27.77
N ALA A 560 11.89 13.17 26.68
CA ALA A 560 11.48 11.79 26.37
C ALA A 560 12.71 10.91 26.17
N THR A 561 12.71 9.72 26.79
CA THR A 561 13.84 8.77 26.70
C THR A 561 14.04 8.23 25.29
N SER A 562 12.98 8.19 24.48
CA SER A 562 13.01 7.80 23.07
C SER A 562 13.48 8.91 22.13
N LEU A 563 13.67 10.15 22.63
CA LEU A 563 14.13 11.29 21.85
C LEU A 563 15.62 11.53 22.10
N VAL A 564 16.44 11.44 21.05
CA VAL A 564 17.90 11.46 21.11
C VAL A 564 18.52 12.46 20.14
N SER A 565 19.82 12.71 20.28
CA SER A 565 20.67 13.32 19.25
C SER A 565 21.22 12.23 18.33
N GLY A 566 21.43 12.53 17.04
CA GLY A 566 21.96 11.58 16.05
C GLY A 566 21.77 12.09 14.63
N ALA A 567 22.44 11.46 13.64
CA ALA A 567 22.38 11.87 12.23
C ALA A 567 22.58 13.39 12.00
N GLY A 568 23.54 14.00 12.72
CA GLY A 568 23.83 15.44 12.65
C GLY A 568 22.83 16.36 13.36
N VAL A 569 21.77 15.83 13.97
CA VAL A 569 20.79 16.58 14.76
C VAL A 569 21.18 16.51 16.24
N VAL A 570 21.42 17.68 16.83
CA VAL A 570 21.56 17.81 18.29
C VAL A 570 20.17 18.07 18.87
N LYS A 571 19.70 17.26 19.80
CA LYS A 571 18.43 17.47 20.50
C LYS A 571 18.50 18.73 21.37
N HIS A 572 17.60 19.68 21.16
CA HIS A 572 17.52 20.94 21.92
C HIS A 572 16.18 21.66 21.72
N MET A 573 15.97 22.69 22.53
CA MET A 573 14.88 23.67 22.42
C MET A 573 15.49 25.05 22.15
N THR A 574 14.76 25.92 21.45
CA THR A 574 15.20 27.29 21.18
C THR A 574 14.06 28.27 21.45
N CYS A 575 14.36 29.34 22.19
CA CYS A 575 13.41 30.37 22.56
C CYS A 575 13.97 31.79 22.38
N PHE A 576 13.06 32.77 22.41
CA PHE A 576 13.38 34.19 22.25
C PHE A 576 13.86 34.78 23.58
N GLU A 577 15.11 35.29 23.61
CA GLU A 577 15.70 36.04 24.73
C GLU A 577 15.40 35.46 26.12
N CYS A 578 15.62 34.15 26.23
CA CYS A 578 15.19 33.30 27.35
C CYS A 578 16.36 32.70 28.13
N THR A 579 16.02 32.07 29.26
CA THR A 579 16.96 31.28 30.07
C THR A 579 17.41 30.03 29.31
N THR A 580 18.73 29.83 29.24
CA THR A 580 19.35 28.68 28.57
C THR A 580 19.63 27.52 29.54
N SER A 581 19.88 26.33 29.00
CA SER A 581 20.33 25.16 29.75
C SER A 581 21.22 24.28 28.88
N SER A 582 22.23 23.66 29.48
CA SER A 582 23.13 22.70 28.84
C SER A 582 22.77 21.24 29.09
N ASP A 583 21.79 20.97 29.96
CA ASP A 583 21.45 19.59 30.37
C ASP A 583 20.73 18.85 29.25
N ASN A 584 21.06 17.57 29.03
CA ASN A 584 20.60 16.83 27.86
C ASN A 584 19.06 16.77 27.68
N ASN A 585 18.30 16.76 28.78
CA ASN A 585 16.85 16.65 28.75
C ASN A 585 16.12 18.01 28.72
N THR A 586 16.86 19.10 28.94
CA THR A 586 16.31 20.46 29.00
C THR A 586 17.14 21.46 28.21
N ARG A 587 18.02 20.97 27.33
CA ARG A 587 18.96 21.78 26.56
C ARG A 587 18.21 22.87 25.83
N THR A 588 18.55 24.11 26.14
CA THR A 588 17.84 25.29 25.67
C THR A 588 18.83 26.31 25.15
N ASN A 589 18.65 26.71 23.90
CA ASN A 589 19.35 27.81 23.27
C ASN A 589 18.46 29.06 23.27
N SER A 590 19.09 30.23 23.26
CA SER A 590 18.42 31.52 23.24
C SER A 590 18.90 32.33 22.03
N ASN A 591 18.00 33.04 21.37
CA ASN A 591 18.33 34.04 20.36
C ASN A 591 17.26 35.14 20.31
N SER A 592 17.43 36.10 19.40
CA SER A 592 16.50 37.21 19.16
C SER A 592 15.80 37.11 17.80
N ASN A 593 15.81 35.92 17.18
CA ASN A 593 15.29 35.69 15.85
C ASN A 593 13.85 35.16 15.89
N VAL A 594 13.00 35.73 15.04
CA VAL A 594 11.55 35.42 15.00
C VAL A 594 11.09 35.29 13.57
N SER A 595 10.14 34.38 13.31
CA SER A 595 9.63 34.14 11.96
C SER A 595 8.18 33.69 11.95
N GLU A 596 7.42 34.14 10.96
CA GLU A 596 6.09 33.60 10.64
C GLU A 596 6.19 32.25 9.92
N THR A 597 7.20 32.09 9.06
CA THR A 597 7.57 30.81 8.47
C THR A 597 8.25 29.93 9.51
N ALA A 598 7.98 28.62 9.49
CA ALA A 598 8.66 27.67 10.37
C ALA A 598 10.14 27.53 9.97
N THR A 599 10.99 28.32 10.62
CA THR A 599 12.45 28.32 10.44
C THR A 599 13.08 27.66 11.65
N ALA A 600 13.98 26.69 11.42
CA ALA A 600 14.71 26.03 12.50
C ALA A 600 15.41 27.07 13.38
N ASP A 601 15.35 26.86 14.69
CA ASP A 601 15.92 27.75 15.69
C ASP A 601 15.32 29.15 15.77
N TYR A 602 14.21 29.47 15.11
CA TYR A 602 13.56 30.77 15.26
C TYR A 602 12.31 30.63 16.13
N ALA A 603 12.08 31.62 16.99
CA ALA A 603 10.82 31.70 17.71
C ALA A 603 9.67 31.98 16.73
N LYS A 604 8.51 31.39 16.99
CA LYS A 604 7.39 31.36 16.03
C LYS A 604 6.41 32.50 16.27
N LYS A 605 6.14 33.25 15.19
CA LYS A 605 5.01 34.18 15.09
C LYS A 605 3.78 33.47 14.53
N GLY A 606 2.59 33.87 15.01
CA GLY A 606 1.34 33.26 14.57
C GLY A 606 1.13 31.84 15.10
N ASN A 607 0.46 31.00 14.31
CA ASN A 607 0.18 29.60 14.69
C ASN A 607 1.45 28.76 14.77
N GLY A 608 1.37 27.66 15.51
CA GLY A 608 2.44 26.67 15.58
C GLY A 608 2.64 25.91 14.27
N TYR A 609 3.61 24.99 14.27
CA TYR A 609 3.92 24.14 13.12
C TYR A 609 4.64 22.87 13.59
N ALA A 610 4.53 21.78 12.83
CA ALA A 610 5.37 20.61 13.04
C ALA A 610 5.93 20.06 11.71
N LYS A 611 7.13 19.46 11.79
CA LYS A 611 7.79 18.81 10.65
C LYS A 611 8.42 17.49 11.11
N ILE A 612 8.23 16.45 10.31
CA ILE A 612 8.75 15.10 10.56
C ILE A 612 9.53 14.65 9.32
N THR A 613 10.82 14.37 9.47
CA THR A 613 11.70 14.01 8.34
C THR A 613 12.38 12.67 8.60
N TYR A 614 12.31 11.73 7.66
CA TYR A 614 13.00 10.45 7.77
C TYR A 614 14.51 10.61 7.54
N LEU A 615 15.32 9.98 8.40
CA LEU A 615 16.78 10.06 8.38
C LEU A 615 17.46 8.74 7.98
N GLY A 616 16.73 7.62 7.98
CA GLY A 616 17.27 6.30 7.68
C GLY A 616 17.02 5.27 8.78
N THR A 617 17.55 4.06 8.59
CA THR A 617 17.40 2.93 9.53
C THR A 617 18.44 2.91 10.65
N SER A 618 19.47 3.75 10.57
CA SER A 618 20.57 3.90 11.54
C SER A 618 20.83 5.37 11.84
N LEU A 619 21.37 5.66 13.04
CA LEU A 619 21.70 7.00 13.53
C LEU A 619 23.14 7.42 13.26
#